data_AF-A0A101VTI2-F1
#
_entry.id   AF-A0A101VTI2-F1
#
_cell.length_a   1.000
_cell.length_b   1.000
_cell.length_c   1.000
_cell.angle_alpha   90.00
_cell.angle_beta   90.00
_cell.angle_gamma   90.00
#
_symmetry.space_group_name_H-M   'P 1'
#
loop_
_entity.id
_entity.type
_entity.pdbx_description
1 polymer ?
#
loop_
_entity_poly.entity_id
_entity_poly.type
_entity_poly.pdbx_seq_one_letter_code
_entity_poly.pdbx_strand_id
1 'polypeptide(L)' 'MLAGSWTYQLYELDKSMAEKKNDLIEQRMLIATQNQKMREDIEKLNTPSYIEQLARDKLGLVRKGEIVIAPKLPD' A
#
# COMPACT_ATOMS: atom_id res chain seq x y z
N MET A 1 38.50 -36.55 -0.34
CA MET A 1 38.06 -35.44 0.55
C MET A 1 37.25 -34.36 -0.18
N LEU A 2 36.69 -34.57 -1.38
CA LEU A 2 35.98 -33.50 -2.14
C LEU A 2 34.45 -33.56 -2.06
N ALA A 3 33.86 -34.73 -1.78
CA ALA A 3 32.40 -34.91 -1.76
C ALA A 3 31.70 -34.13 -0.62
N GLY A 4 32.34 -33.96 0.54
CA GLY A 4 31.77 -33.20 1.67
C GLY A 4 31.68 -31.70 1.40
N SER A 5 32.64 -31.14 0.65
CA SER A 5 32.64 -29.72 0.29
C SER A 5 31.52 -29.40 -0.71
N TRP A 6 31.35 -30.24 -1.73
CA TRP A 6 30.29 -30.07 -2.74
C TRP A 6 28.89 -30.21 -2.15
N THR A 7 28.68 -31.19 -1.27
CA THR A 7 27.38 -31.38 -0.60
C THR A 7 27.03 -30.22 0.33
N TYR A 8 28.01 -29.69 1.07
CA TYR A 8 27.82 -28.50 1.89
C TYR A 8 27.52 -27.25 1.04
N GLN A 9 28.24 -27.04 -0.06
CA GLN A 9 27.98 -25.95 -0.99
C GLN A 9 26.58 -26.02 -1.61
N LEU A 10 26.12 -27.22 -1.97
CA LEU A 10 24.77 -27.42 -2.49
C LEU A 10 23.69 -27.11 -1.45
N TYR A 11 23.91 -27.47 -0.18
CA TYR A 11 22.98 -27.15 0.90
C TYR A 11 22.87 -25.64 1.14
N GLU A 12 23.99 -24.93 1.20
CA GLU A 12 23.99 -23.46 1.36
C GLU A 12 23.33 -22.77 0.16
N LEU A 13 23.55 -23.30 -1.06
CA LEU A 13 22.90 -22.79 -2.25
C LEU A 13 21.37 -22.97 -2.19
N ASP A 14 20.90 -24.16 -1.81
CA ASP A 14 19.46 -24.45 -1.69
C ASP A 14 18.80 -23.55 -0.63
N LYS A 15 19.48 -23.37 0.51
CA LYS A 15 19.03 -22.46 1.58
C LYS A 15 18.94 -21.01 1.09
N SER A 16 19.98 -20.49 0.45
CA SER A 16 19.96 -19.11 -0.08
C SER A 16 18.91 -18.90 -1.17
N MET A 17 18.64 -19.92 -1.99
CA MET A 17 17.56 -19.91 -2.97
C MET A 17 16.19 -19.88 -2.31
N ALA A 18 15.99 -20.67 -1.25
CA ALA A 18 14.75 -20.68 -0.48
C ALA A 18 14.48 -19.32 0.19
N GLU A 19 15.51 -18.72 0.80
CA GLU A 19 15.44 -17.36 1.38
C GLU A 19 15.07 -16.33 0.32
N LYS A 20 15.78 -16.32 -0.81
CA LYS A 20 15.51 -15.38 -1.90
C LYS A 20 14.11 -15.53 -2.49
N LYS A 21 13.62 -16.76 -2.60
CA LYS A 21 12.26 -17.05 -3.04
C LYS A 21 11.23 -16.49 -2.07
N ASN A 22 11.45 -16.63 -0.77
CA ASN A 22 10.55 -16.09 0.25
C ASN A 22 10.52 -14.55 0.20
N ASP A 23 11.68 -13.91 0.10
CA ASP A 23 11.77 -12.45 -0.03
C ASP A 23 10.99 -11.93 -1.26
N LEU A 24 11.10 -12.62 -2.40
CA LEU A 24 10.38 -12.27 -3.61
C LEU A 24 8.86 -12.47 -3.46
N ILE A 25 8.43 -13.50 -2.73
CA ILE A 25 7.01 -13.74 -2.44
C ILE A 25 6.47 -12.63 -1.56
N GLU A 26 7.19 -12.22 -0.52
CA GLU A 26 6.79 -11.12 0.36
C GLU A 26 6.69 -9.78 -0.40
N GLN A 27 7.70 -9.45 -1.21
CA GLN A 27 7.68 -8.24 -2.03
C GLN A 27 6.50 -8.25 -3.01
N ARG A 28 6.24 -9.39 -3.66
CA ARG A 28 5.09 -9.54 -4.56
C ARG A 28 3.78 -9.29 -3.82
N MET A 29 3.60 -9.85 -2.62
CA MET A 29 2.40 -9.64 -1.82
C MET A 29 2.22 -8.17 -1.46
N LEU A 30 3.29 -7.50 -0.99
CA LEU A 30 3.25 -6.07 -0.66
C LEU A 30 2.83 -5.22 -1.87
N ILE A 31 3.43 -5.46 -3.04
CA ILE A 31 3.12 -4.73 -4.27
C ILE A 31 1.69 -5.02 -4.71
N ALA A 32 1.21 -6.26 -4.60
CA ALA A 32 -0.16 -6.61 -4.94
C ALA A 32 -1.18 -5.86 -4.05
N THR A 33 -0.94 -5.81 -2.75
CA THR A 33 -1.78 -5.06 -1.81
C THR A 33 -1.77 -3.55 -2.11
N GLN A 34 -0.60 -2.97 -2.38
CA GLN A 34 -0.50 -1.55 -2.75
C GLN A 34 -1.23 -1.24 -4.05
N ASN A 35 -1.09 -2.09 -5.06
CA ASN A 35 -1.78 -1.95 -6.33
C ASN A 35 -3.30 -2.05 -6.17
N GLN A 36 -3.80 -2.96 -5.33
CA GLN A 36 -5.23 -3.07 -5.05
C GLN A 36 -5.76 -1.78 -4.42
N LYS A 37 -5.08 -1.28 -3.37
CA LYS A 37 -5.46 -0.02 -2.71
C LYS A 37 -5.48 1.16 -3.69
N MET A 38 -4.47 1.27 -4.56
CA MET A 38 -4.43 2.30 -5.60
C MET A 38 -5.60 2.21 -6.58
N ARG A 39 -6.02 1.00 -6.96
CA ARG A 39 -7.19 0.80 -7.83
C ARG A 39 -8.48 1.25 -7.16
N GLU A 40 -8.67 0.89 -5.89
CA GLU A 40 -9.82 1.34 -5.10
C GLU A 40 -9.86 2.87 -4.96
N ASP A 41 -8.72 3.51 -4.76
CA ASP A 41 -8.62 4.97 -4.70
C ASP A 41 -8.95 5.63 -6.05
N ILE A 42 -8.49 5.04 -7.16
CA ILE A 42 -8.86 5.50 -8.52
C ILE A 42 -10.37 5.37 -8.75
N GLU A 43 -10.98 4.25 -8.38
CA GLU A 43 -12.43 4.04 -8.54
C GLU A 43 -13.24 5.08 -7.77
N LYS A 44 -12.84 5.40 -6.53
CA LYS A 44 -13.47 6.47 -5.74
C LYS A 44 -13.32 7.83 -6.43
N LEU A 45 -12.11 8.15 -6.90
CA LEU A 45 -11.81 9.40 -7.61
C LEU A 45 -12.49 9.51 -8.99
N ASN A 46 -12.96 8.42 -9.59
CA ASN A 46 -13.72 8.47 -10.84
C ASN A 46 -15.18 8.92 -10.64
N THR A 47 -15.62 9.18 -9.40
CA THR A 47 -16.96 9.72 -9.13
C THR A 47 -16.92 11.23 -8.91
N PRO A 48 -17.73 12.03 -9.64
CA PRO A 48 -17.76 13.49 -9.47
C PRO A 48 -18.10 13.96 -8.05
N SER A 49 -18.95 13.21 -7.33
CA SER A 49 -19.34 13.50 -5.96
C SER A 49 -18.18 13.37 -4.97
N TYR A 50 -17.33 12.35 -5.13
CA TYR A 50 -16.15 12.14 -4.28
C TYR A 50 -15.06 13.16 -4.57
N ILE A 51 -14.86 13.54 -5.85
CA ILE A 51 -13.98 14.65 -6.22
C ILE A 51 -14.44 15.95 -5.55
N GLU A 52 -15.74 16.25 -5.60
CA GLU A 52 -16.30 17.45 -4.97
C GLU A 52 -16.07 17.45 -3.45
N GLN A 53 -16.31 16.32 -2.78
CA GLN A 53 -16.09 16.19 -1.34
C GLN A 53 -14.62 16.37 -0.96
N LEU A 54 -13.70 15.71 -1.68
CA LEU A 54 -12.26 15.85 -1.46
C LEU A 54 -11.78 17.29 -1.70
N ALA A 55 -12.32 17.95 -2.73
CA ALA A 55 -12.01 19.35 -3.01
C ALA A 55 -12.52 20.27 -1.90
N ARG A 56 -13.70 20.03 -1.34
CA ARG A 56 -14.23 20.77 -0.18
C ARG A 56 -13.35 20.61 1.04
N ASP A 57 -12.97 19.39 1.38
CA ASP A 57 -12.11 19.10 2.53
C ASP A 57 -10.74 19.79 2.41
N LYS A 58 -10.15 19.78 1.21
CA LYS A 58 -8.83 20.39 0.97
C LYS A 58 -8.87 21.91 0.86
N LEU A 59 -9.95 22.50 0.36
CA LEU A 59 -10.06 23.93 0.11
C LEU A 59 -10.87 24.67 1.20
N GLY A 60 -11.43 23.95 2.18
CA GLY A 60 -12.31 24.53 3.21
C GLY A 60 -13.60 25.11 2.63
N LEU A 61 -14.06 24.58 1.49
CA LEU A 61 -15.22 25.11 0.77
C LEU A 61 -16.52 24.43 1.24
N VAL A 62 -17.58 25.21 1.36
CA VAL A 62 -18.92 24.78 1.79
C VAL A 62 -19.92 25.07 0.67
N ARG A 63 -20.93 24.20 0.46
CA ARG A 63 -21.99 24.52 -0.53
C ARG A 63 -22.77 25.75 -0.08
N LYS A 64 -23.30 26.51 -1.05
CA LYS A 64 -24.29 27.56 -0.76
C LYS A 64 -25.49 26.93 -0.02
N GLY A 65 -25.68 27.32 1.24
CA GLY A 65 -26.76 26.81 2.11
C GLY A 65 -26.31 25.88 3.23
N GLU A 66 -25.04 25.46 3.28
CA GLU A 66 -24.47 24.70 4.40
C GLU A 66 -23.86 25.66 5.46
N ILE A 67 -24.22 25.48 6.74
CA ILE A 67 -23.61 26.21 7.86
C ILE A 67 -22.47 25.35 8.40
N VAL A 68 -21.22 25.83 8.31
CA VAL A 68 -20.07 25.19 8.97
C VAL A 68 -20.09 25.58 10.44
N ILE A 69 -20.38 24.62 11.31
CA ILE A 69 -20.17 24.76 12.75
C ILE A 69 -18.72 24.34 13.01
N ALA A 70 -17.82 25.30 13.19
CA ALA A 70 -16.48 24.98 13.65
C ALA A 70 -16.56 24.37 15.06
N PRO A 71 -15.85 23.25 15.33
CA PRO A 71 -15.79 22.71 16.68
C PRO A 71 -15.15 23.75 17.60
N LYS A 72 -15.86 24.15 18.66
CA LYS A 72 -15.31 25.03 19.68
C LYS A 72 -14.18 24.28 20.38
N LEU A 73 -12.94 24.70 20.14
CA LEU A 73 -11.80 24.24 20.93
C LEU A 73 -12.08 24.64 22.40
N PRO A 74 -11.96 23.71 23.37
CA PRO A 74 -12.09 24.06 24.78
C PRO A 74 -10.93 25.00 25.19
N ASP A 75 -11.26 26.02 25.99
CA ASP A 75 -10.34 27.03 26.55
C ASP A 75 -9.26 26.39 27.45
#